data_AF-A0A0F9Q5F3-F1
#
_entry.id   AF-A0A0F9Q5F3-F1
#
_cell.length_a   1.000
_cell.length_b   1.000
_cell.length_c   1.000
_cell.angle_alpha   90.00
_cell.angle_beta   90.00
_cell.angle_gamma   90.00
#
_symmetry.space_group_name_H-M   'P 1'
#
loop_
_entity.id
_entity.type
_entity.pdbx_description
1 polymer ?
#
loop_
_entity_poly.entity_id
_entity_poly.type
_entity_poly.pdbx_seq_one_letter_code
_entity_poly.pdbx_strand_id
1 'polypeptide(L)'
;MAFGADAKVVIEAILRDKASGALRGLQGKMSGFGSKMLTVGSRIRSAGQSMTIGLTAPIIGAGIAIFKASIGFGDAMAQIVALSNVSQEQMAEWREEVLRLGPAVAKSPQELADALFFLASAGLDAGTEIDVLEIAARGSAVGLGETKTVALALTSIMNAYGQENVNAADATGVLIAAVREGRTETDELAGVMGRVLPLASELGIGYEEVAGALAALSLINEDASENATAFLGIMRAVVKPSKAAKDMLSEVGLSMADVRQQMDEKGLITTLQSLRNEFGFNIEELGVLFPRVRGLTGLLNLTGKNAAKVDEVFKRVAEGSAKDLEFAFEAVQTPGFQMRQAMAEIQVSLIRLGDVIVPIVAKWLPKLVQGLQAATQWFTGLPPGVQKGILVFIALLAAVGPLLIVIGSLIAA
;
A
#
# COMPACT_ATOMS: atom_id res chain seq x y z
N MET A 1 98.29 -34.85 31.17
CA MET A 1 96.87 -35.24 31.20
C MET A 1 96.04 -34.09 30.63
N ALA A 2 95.77 -34.08 29.32
CA ALA A 2 95.04 -32.98 28.66
C ALA A 2 94.13 -33.51 27.53
N PHE A 3 93.28 -34.49 27.83
CA PHE A 3 92.34 -35.08 26.86
C PHE A 3 90.86 -35.06 27.30
N GLY A 4 90.51 -34.33 28.37
CA GLY A 4 89.16 -34.33 28.95
C GLY A 4 88.23 -33.19 28.49
N ALA A 5 88.77 -32.06 28.01
CA ALA A 5 87.96 -30.88 27.68
C ALA A 5 87.34 -30.94 26.27
N ASP A 6 88.06 -31.48 25.28
CA ASP A 6 87.61 -31.48 23.88
C ASP A 6 86.47 -32.48 23.59
N ALA A 7 86.45 -33.63 24.28
CA ALA A 7 85.39 -34.62 24.10
C ALA A 7 84.01 -34.10 24.56
N LYS A 8 83.98 -33.26 25.60
CA LYS A 8 82.74 -32.70 26.15
C LYS A 8 82.13 -31.62 25.25
N VAL A 9 82.99 -30.78 24.65
CA VAL A 9 82.58 -29.76 23.68
C VAL A 9 82.02 -30.39 22.40
N VAL A 10 82.67 -31.46 21.91
CA VAL A 10 82.20 -32.19 20.72
C VAL A 10 80.85 -32.89 20.99
N ILE A 11 80.67 -33.49 22.17
CA ILE A 11 79.40 -34.12 22.55
C ILE A 11 78.26 -33.09 22.70
N GLU A 12 78.52 -31.94 23.33
CA GLU A 12 77.51 -30.87 23.43
C GLU A 12 77.16 -30.25 22.07
N ALA A 13 78.14 -30.10 21.17
CA ALA A 13 77.89 -29.63 19.81
C ALA A 13 77.01 -30.61 19.02
N ILE A 14 77.29 -31.92 19.10
CA ILE A 14 76.50 -32.96 18.45
C ILE A 14 75.07 -33.03 19.03
N LEU A 15 74.92 -32.86 20.34
CA LEU A 15 73.60 -32.86 20.99
C LEU A 15 72.78 -31.62 20.64
N ARG A 16 73.39 -30.42 20.60
CA ARG A 16 72.72 -29.19 20.13
C ARG A 16 72.34 -29.28 18.67
N ASP A 17 73.20 -29.84 17.82
CA ASP A 17 72.92 -29.99 16.39
C ASP A 17 71.74 -30.94 16.15
N LYS A 18 71.74 -32.11 16.79
CA LYS A 18 70.61 -33.06 16.75
C LYS A 18 69.31 -32.48 17.31
N ALA A 19 69.37 -31.75 18.42
CA ALA A 19 68.20 -31.08 19.00
C ALA A 19 67.66 -29.97 18.09
N SER A 20 68.54 -29.19 17.47
CA SER A 20 68.17 -28.13 16.52
C SER A 20 67.60 -28.71 15.22
N GLY A 21 68.12 -29.84 14.73
CA GLY A 21 67.58 -30.59 13.60
C GLY A 21 66.20 -31.17 13.89
N ALA A 22 66.00 -31.72 15.10
CA ALA A 22 64.70 -32.20 15.55
C ALA A 22 63.66 -31.06 15.67
N LEU A 23 64.05 -29.91 16.22
CA LEU A 23 63.20 -28.72 16.32
C LEU A 23 62.86 -28.11 14.96
N ARG A 24 63.82 -28.06 14.03
CA ARG A 24 63.56 -27.63 12.63
C ARG A 24 62.64 -28.60 11.90
N GLY A 25 62.83 -29.90 12.11
CA GLY A 25 61.93 -30.94 11.58
C GLY A 25 60.52 -30.84 12.14
N LEU A 26 60.38 -30.52 13.44
CA LEU A 26 59.09 -30.29 14.09
C LEU A 26 58.42 -29.00 13.57
N GLN A 27 59.18 -27.91 13.41
CA GLN A 27 58.70 -26.64 12.88
C GLN A 27 58.26 -26.76 11.41
N GLY A 28 58.99 -27.51 10.59
CA GLY A 28 58.61 -27.82 9.21
C GLY A 28 57.37 -28.71 9.10
N LYS A 29 57.20 -29.68 10.02
CA LYS A 29 55.99 -30.50 10.10
C LYS A 29 54.79 -29.70 10.63
N MET A 30 54.98 -28.79 11.59
CA MET A 30 53.94 -27.89 12.09
C MET A 30 53.53 -26.84 11.07
N SER A 31 54.47 -26.25 10.32
CA SER A 31 54.13 -25.29 9.25
C SER A 31 53.46 -25.99 8.08
N GLY A 32 53.88 -27.22 7.73
CA GLY A 32 53.22 -28.08 6.75
C GLY A 32 51.83 -28.52 7.18
N PHE A 33 51.62 -28.78 8.47
CA PHE A 33 50.29 -29.07 9.04
C PHE A 33 49.40 -27.82 9.06
N GLY A 34 49.93 -26.67 9.48
CA GLY A 34 49.21 -25.39 9.51
C GLY A 34 48.79 -24.91 8.12
N SER A 35 49.66 -25.01 7.12
CA SER A 35 49.34 -24.69 5.72
C SER A 35 48.31 -25.66 5.12
N LYS A 36 48.38 -26.95 5.44
CA LYS A 36 47.35 -27.94 5.07
C LYS A 36 46.02 -27.65 5.77
N MET A 37 46.02 -27.29 7.06
CA MET A 37 44.82 -26.89 7.79
C MET A 37 44.20 -25.60 7.24
N LEU A 38 45.00 -24.60 6.88
CA LEU A 38 44.53 -23.37 6.23
C LEU A 38 43.93 -23.66 4.84
N THR A 39 44.49 -24.60 4.09
CA THR A 39 43.99 -25.01 2.77
C THR A 39 42.71 -25.85 2.87
N VAL A 40 42.61 -26.74 3.86
CA VAL A 40 41.38 -27.49 4.16
C VAL A 40 40.31 -26.54 4.68
N GLY A 41 40.65 -25.62 5.57
CA GLY A 41 39.75 -24.60 6.09
C GLY A 41 39.24 -23.65 5.02
N SER A 42 40.08 -23.22 4.08
CA SER A 42 39.64 -22.38 2.95
C SER A 42 38.72 -23.15 2.01
N ARG A 43 38.99 -24.42 1.69
CA ARG A 43 38.11 -25.26 0.88
C ARG A 43 36.75 -25.54 1.55
N ILE A 44 36.75 -25.78 2.86
CA ILE A 44 35.52 -25.95 3.65
C ILE A 44 34.72 -24.64 3.67
N ARG A 45 35.38 -23.49 3.85
CA ARG A 45 34.75 -22.16 3.80
C ARG A 45 34.15 -21.87 2.43
N SER A 46 34.88 -22.15 1.35
CA SER A 46 34.39 -21.97 -0.03
C SER A 46 33.22 -22.89 -0.35
N ALA A 47 33.26 -24.16 0.06
CA ALA A 47 32.13 -25.07 -0.10
C ALA A 47 30.90 -24.61 0.71
N GLY A 48 31.11 -24.16 1.95
CA GLY A 48 30.07 -23.60 2.80
C GLY A 48 29.44 -22.32 2.21
N GLN A 49 30.26 -21.41 1.67
CA GLN A 49 29.79 -20.20 1.00
C GLN A 49 29.01 -20.53 -0.28
N SER A 50 29.51 -21.43 -1.14
CA SER A 50 28.84 -21.81 -2.38
C SER A 50 27.48 -22.49 -2.15
N MET A 51 27.37 -23.35 -1.15
CA MET A 51 26.10 -23.97 -0.77
C MET A 51 25.14 -22.97 -0.08
N THR A 52 25.66 -22.03 0.70
CA THR A 52 24.86 -20.97 1.32
C THR A 52 24.26 -20.05 0.26
N ILE A 53 25.07 -19.63 -0.71
CA ILE A 53 24.65 -18.74 -1.80
C ILE A 53 23.77 -19.48 -2.81
N GLY A 54 24.08 -20.75 -3.13
CA GLY A 54 23.40 -21.52 -4.17
C GLY A 54 22.14 -22.27 -3.75
N LEU A 55 21.94 -22.56 -2.45
CA LEU A 55 20.82 -23.38 -1.98
C LEU A 55 20.13 -22.76 -0.75
N THR A 56 20.87 -22.46 0.30
CA THR A 56 20.28 -22.03 1.58
C THR A 56 19.68 -20.62 1.51
N ALA A 57 20.38 -19.65 0.92
CA ALA A 57 19.89 -18.28 0.83
C ALA A 57 18.65 -18.15 -0.07
N PRO A 58 18.57 -18.81 -1.25
CA PRO A 58 17.33 -18.89 -2.01
C PRO A 58 16.17 -19.55 -1.25
N ILE A 59 16.42 -20.64 -0.51
CA ILE A 59 15.37 -21.33 0.27
C ILE A 59 14.88 -20.46 1.45
N ILE A 60 15.78 -19.84 2.21
CA ILE A 60 15.41 -18.93 3.30
C ILE A 60 14.68 -17.70 2.75
N GLY A 61 15.17 -17.13 1.64
CA GLY A 61 14.53 -16.00 0.96
C GLY A 61 13.12 -16.34 0.47
N ALA A 62 12.95 -17.48 -0.19
CA ALA A 62 11.65 -18.00 -0.61
C ALA A 62 10.74 -18.27 0.60
N GLY A 63 11.26 -18.88 1.67
CA GLY A 63 10.54 -19.10 2.91
C GLY A 63 10.03 -17.79 3.52
N ILE A 64 10.90 -16.78 3.67
CA ILE A 64 10.50 -15.46 4.20
C ILE A 64 9.44 -14.81 3.31
N ALA A 65 9.58 -14.90 1.98
CA ALA A 65 8.61 -14.34 1.05
C ALA A 65 7.24 -15.03 1.15
N ILE A 66 7.21 -16.37 1.22
CA ILE A 66 6.00 -17.18 1.44
C ILE A 66 5.33 -16.77 2.76
N PHE A 67 6.10 -16.72 3.85
CA PHE A 67 5.58 -16.35 5.17
C PHE A 67 5.00 -14.95 5.18
N LYS A 68 5.73 -13.97 4.65
CA LYS A 68 5.28 -12.58 4.61
C LYS A 68 4.00 -12.42 3.78
N ALA A 69 3.94 -13.05 2.61
CA ALA A 69 2.79 -12.95 1.72
C ALA A 69 1.55 -13.63 2.33
N SER A 70 1.68 -14.87 2.81
CA SER A 70 0.55 -15.64 3.36
C SER A 70 0.04 -15.08 4.69
N ILE A 71 0.93 -14.72 5.63
CA ILE A 71 0.52 -14.15 6.92
C ILE A 71 -0.09 -12.76 6.71
N GLY A 72 0.55 -11.86 5.96
CA GLY A 72 0.02 -10.52 5.74
C GLY A 72 -1.38 -10.55 5.12
N PHE A 73 -1.56 -11.39 4.10
CA PHE A 73 -2.85 -11.56 3.44
C PHE A 73 -3.88 -12.23 4.36
N GLY A 74 -3.48 -13.29 5.08
CA GLY A 74 -4.33 -13.97 6.05
C GLY A 74 -4.80 -13.06 7.19
N ASP A 75 -3.93 -12.21 7.70
CA ASP A 75 -4.24 -11.22 8.74
C ASP A 75 -5.23 -10.17 8.23
N ALA A 76 -5.05 -9.66 7.01
CA ALA A 76 -6.01 -8.73 6.40
C ALA A 76 -7.39 -9.38 6.23
N MET A 77 -7.46 -10.61 5.70
CA MET A 77 -8.72 -11.35 5.58
C MET A 77 -9.36 -11.64 6.96
N ALA A 78 -8.55 -11.92 7.99
CA ALA A 78 -9.05 -12.13 9.35
C ALA A 78 -9.60 -10.84 9.97
N GLN A 79 -8.98 -9.68 9.70
CA GLN A 79 -9.49 -8.38 10.14
C GLN A 79 -10.84 -8.05 9.52
N ILE A 80 -11.05 -8.43 8.24
CA ILE A 80 -12.37 -8.33 7.59
C ILE A 80 -13.40 -9.09 8.42
N VAL A 81 -13.20 -10.38 8.69
CA VAL A 81 -14.14 -11.20 9.49
C VAL A 81 -14.38 -10.63 10.89
N ALA A 82 -13.35 -10.06 11.52
CA ALA A 82 -13.49 -9.51 12.87
C ALA A 82 -14.38 -8.25 12.91
N LEU A 83 -14.47 -7.51 11.81
CA LEU A 83 -15.15 -6.22 11.73
C LEU A 83 -16.36 -6.20 10.79
N SER A 84 -16.54 -7.23 9.97
CA SER A 84 -17.72 -7.46 9.15
C SER A 84 -18.48 -8.69 9.65
N ASN A 85 -19.81 -8.65 9.61
CA ASN A 85 -20.66 -9.75 10.06
C ASN A 85 -20.79 -10.85 8.99
N VAL A 86 -19.70 -11.19 8.30
CA VAL A 86 -19.65 -12.18 7.21
C VAL A 86 -19.43 -13.59 7.73
N SER A 87 -20.03 -14.59 7.06
CA SER A 87 -19.82 -16.00 7.39
C SER A 87 -18.42 -16.48 6.99
N GLN A 88 -18.00 -17.63 7.51
CA GLN A 88 -16.73 -18.25 7.09
C GLN A 88 -16.76 -18.66 5.62
N GLU A 89 -17.91 -19.12 5.11
CA GLU A 89 -18.08 -19.45 3.70
C GLU A 89 -17.90 -18.20 2.82
N GLN A 90 -18.56 -17.10 3.16
CA GLN A 90 -18.46 -15.85 2.41
C GLN A 90 -17.02 -15.31 2.41
N MET A 91 -16.32 -15.44 3.54
CA MET A 91 -14.91 -15.05 3.62
C MET A 91 -14.02 -15.91 2.71
N ALA A 92 -14.25 -17.23 2.66
CA ALA A 92 -13.48 -18.10 1.79
C ALA A 92 -13.70 -17.76 0.31
N GLU A 93 -14.94 -17.42 -0.07
CA GLU A 93 -15.27 -16.94 -1.41
C GLU A 93 -14.55 -15.61 -1.72
N TRP A 94 -14.66 -14.62 -0.82
CA TRP A 94 -13.96 -13.34 -0.98
C TRP A 94 -12.46 -13.50 -1.08
N ARG A 95 -11.88 -14.43 -0.31
CA ARG A 95 -10.45 -14.74 -0.40
C ARG A 95 -10.07 -15.21 -1.80
N GLU A 96 -10.80 -16.16 -2.36
CA GLU A 96 -10.52 -16.67 -3.71
C GLU A 96 -10.75 -15.60 -4.78
N GLU A 97 -11.80 -14.78 -4.64
CA GLU A 97 -12.05 -13.66 -5.56
C GLU A 97 -10.92 -12.62 -5.52
N VAL A 98 -10.44 -12.25 -4.34
CA VAL A 98 -9.31 -11.31 -4.20
C VAL A 98 -8.03 -11.88 -4.85
N LEU A 99 -7.74 -13.17 -4.62
CA LEU A 99 -6.60 -13.84 -5.24
C LEU A 99 -6.72 -13.91 -6.76
N ARG A 100 -7.94 -14.12 -7.29
CA ARG A 100 -8.22 -14.11 -8.73
C ARG A 100 -8.10 -12.71 -9.33
N LEU A 101 -8.60 -11.69 -8.62
CA LEU A 101 -8.60 -10.31 -9.07
C LEU A 101 -7.18 -9.72 -9.17
N GLY A 102 -6.30 -10.01 -8.20
CA GLY A 102 -4.95 -9.43 -8.15
C GLY A 102 -4.21 -9.43 -9.50
N PRO A 103 -3.97 -10.60 -10.11
CA PRO A 103 -3.38 -10.70 -11.44
C PRO A 103 -4.23 -10.05 -12.54
N ALA A 104 -5.56 -10.13 -12.47
CA ALA A 104 -6.45 -9.56 -13.50
C ALA A 104 -6.32 -8.03 -13.60
N VAL A 105 -6.17 -7.35 -12.47
CA VAL A 105 -6.05 -5.87 -12.39
C VAL A 105 -4.63 -5.39 -12.14
N ALA A 106 -3.64 -6.29 -12.19
CA ALA A 106 -2.22 -5.99 -11.90
C ALA A 106 -1.96 -5.38 -10.51
N LYS A 107 -2.72 -5.82 -9.50
CA LYS A 107 -2.64 -5.39 -8.10
C LYS A 107 -2.22 -6.53 -7.18
N SER A 108 -1.55 -6.20 -6.08
CA SER A 108 -1.18 -7.20 -5.08
C SER A 108 -2.44 -7.71 -4.34
N PRO A 109 -2.53 -9.02 -4.01
CA PRO A 109 -3.62 -9.52 -3.17
C PRO A 109 -3.73 -8.79 -1.82
N GLN A 110 -2.59 -8.32 -1.27
CA GLN A 110 -2.59 -7.53 -0.04
C GLN A 110 -3.32 -6.19 -0.23
N GLU A 111 -2.98 -5.42 -1.27
CA GLU A 111 -3.63 -4.13 -1.56
C GLU A 111 -5.14 -4.30 -1.77
N LEU A 112 -5.54 -5.37 -2.46
CA LEU A 112 -6.95 -5.69 -2.68
C LEU A 112 -7.66 -6.09 -1.38
N ALA A 113 -7.03 -6.91 -0.52
CA ALA A 113 -7.59 -7.26 0.78
C ALA A 113 -7.73 -6.04 1.70
N ASP A 114 -6.73 -5.15 1.71
CA ASP A 114 -6.76 -3.92 2.49
C ASP A 114 -7.90 -3.01 2.00
N ALA A 115 -8.15 -2.92 0.69
CA ALA A 115 -9.28 -2.16 0.14
C ALA A 115 -10.64 -2.84 0.43
N LEU A 116 -10.73 -4.16 0.29
CA LEU A 116 -11.93 -4.94 0.58
C LEU A 116 -12.38 -4.76 2.05
N PHE A 117 -11.42 -4.64 2.97
CA PHE A 117 -11.71 -4.32 4.36
C PHE A 117 -12.48 -3.00 4.54
N PHE A 118 -12.12 -1.95 3.80
CA PHE A 118 -12.87 -0.70 3.84
C PHE A 118 -14.25 -0.86 3.19
N LEU A 119 -14.34 -1.56 2.06
CA LEU A 119 -15.61 -1.80 1.37
C LEU A 119 -16.60 -2.58 2.26
N ALA A 120 -16.12 -3.63 2.93
CA ALA A 120 -16.91 -4.45 3.85
C ALA A 120 -17.40 -3.69 5.09
N SER A 121 -16.74 -2.58 5.45
CA SER A 121 -17.13 -1.70 6.57
C SER A 121 -17.83 -0.41 6.13
N ALA A 122 -17.97 -0.18 4.83
CA ALA A 122 -18.54 1.04 4.26
C ALA A 122 -20.08 1.04 4.19
N GLY A 123 -20.73 -0.04 4.63
CA GLY A 123 -22.19 -0.17 4.58
C GLY A 123 -22.75 -0.41 3.18
N LEU A 124 -21.96 -1.04 2.30
CA LEU A 124 -22.41 -1.47 0.98
C LEU A 124 -23.47 -2.58 1.07
N ASP A 125 -24.32 -2.68 0.05
CA ASP A 125 -25.27 -3.77 -0.12
C ASP A 125 -24.53 -5.09 -0.24
N ALA A 126 -25.00 -6.10 0.50
CA ALA A 126 -24.35 -7.40 0.56
C ALA A 126 -24.18 -8.03 -0.83
N GLY A 127 -22.94 -8.39 -1.16
CA GLY A 127 -22.59 -9.00 -2.44
C GLY A 127 -22.04 -8.02 -3.48
N THR A 128 -22.06 -6.71 -3.22
CA THR A 128 -21.51 -5.69 -4.14
C THR A 128 -20.03 -5.38 -3.87
N GLU A 129 -19.48 -5.82 -2.75
CA GLU A 129 -18.15 -5.41 -2.29
C GLU A 129 -17.04 -5.84 -3.26
N ILE A 130 -17.13 -7.05 -3.82
CA ILE A 130 -16.14 -7.56 -4.78
C ILE A 130 -16.24 -6.83 -6.12
N ASP A 131 -17.44 -6.49 -6.58
CA ASP A 131 -17.63 -5.74 -7.82
C ASP A 131 -17.07 -4.32 -7.69
N VAL A 132 -17.36 -3.64 -6.58
CA VAL A 132 -16.80 -2.31 -6.29
C VAL A 132 -15.28 -2.39 -6.11
N LEU A 133 -14.76 -3.47 -5.51
CA LEU A 133 -13.32 -3.71 -5.38
C LEU A 133 -12.65 -3.83 -6.76
N GLU A 134 -13.22 -4.61 -7.67
CA GLU A 134 -12.69 -4.78 -9.02
C GLU A 134 -12.64 -3.41 -9.74
N ILE A 135 -13.73 -2.65 -9.69
CA ILE A 135 -13.80 -1.33 -10.30
C ILE A 135 -12.79 -0.36 -9.69
N ALA A 136 -12.70 -0.31 -8.35
CA ALA A 136 -11.73 0.52 -7.65
C ALA A 136 -10.28 0.15 -8.03
N ALA A 137 -10.00 -1.14 -8.16
CA ALA A 137 -8.67 -1.63 -8.50
C ALA A 137 -8.30 -1.34 -9.96
N ARG A 138 -9.26 -1.40 -10.88
CA ARG A 138 -9.09 -0.91 -12.26
C ARG A 138 -8.82 0.60 -12.28
N GLY A 139 -9.58 1.38 -11.52
CA GLY A 139 -9.35 2.83 -11.33
C GLY A 139 -7.93 3.11 -10.81
N SER A 140 -7.49 2.36 -9.82
CA SER A 140 -6.13 2.48 -9.29
C SER A 140 -5.06 2.08 -10.30
N ALA A 141 -5.31 1.04 -11.11
CA ALA A 141 -4.38 0.61 -12.15
C ALA A 141 -4.21 1.64 -13.28
N VAL A 142 -5.21 2.50 -13.51
CA VAL A 142 -5.13 3.61 -14.48
C VAL A 142 -4.53 4.89 -13.91
N GLY A 143 -4.09 4.87 -12.64
CA GLY A 143 -3.36 5.97 -12.02
C GLY A 143 -4.19 6.86 -11.10
N LEU A 144 -5.40 6.45 -10.70
CA LEU A 144 -6.23 7.18 -9.73
C LEU A 144 -5.78 7.02 -8.26
N GLY A 145 -4.50 6.79 -7.99
CA GLY A 145 -4.01 6.53 -6.62
C GLY A 145 -4.20 5.08 -6.16
N GLU A 146 -4.23 4.84 -4.85
CA GLU A 146 -4.35 3.50 -4.27
C GLU A 146 -5.75 2.90 -4.43
N THR A 147 -5.86 1.56 -4.55
CA THR A 147 -7.16 0.87 -4.68
C THR A 147 -8.12 1.24 -3.54
N LYS A 148 -7.58 1.35 -2.31
CA LYS A 148 -8.33 1.79 -1.14
C LYS A 148 -8.88 3.22 -1.30
N THR A 149 -8.10 4.15 -1.83
CA THR A 149 -8.55 5.54 -1.99
C THR A 149 -9.70 5.63 -2.98
N VAL A 150 -9.58 4.93 -4.12
CA VAL A 150 -10.65 4.87 -5.12
C VAL A 150 -11.91 4.23 -4.53
N ALA A 151 -11.76 3.13 -3.78
CA ALA A 151 -12.86 2.47 -3.07
C ALA A 151 -13.56 3.42 -2.07
N LEU A 152 -12.82 4.25 -1.33
CA LEU A 152 -13.38 5.25 -0.42
C LEU A 152 -14.14 6.36 -1.16
N ALA A 153 -13.66 6.80 -2.31
CA ALA A 153 -14.37 7.77 -3.14
C ALA A 153 -15.69 7.18 -3.66
N LEU A 154 -15.65 5.96 -4.21
CA LEU A 154 -16.83 5.28 -4.75
C LEU A 154 -17.88 5.01 -3.67
N THR A 155 -17.47 4.47 -2.51
CA THR A 155 -18.40 4.27 -1.39
C THR A 155 -18.99 5.57 -0.88
N SER A 156 -18.22 6.66 -0.84
CA SER A 156 -18.75 7.98 -0.47
C SER A 156 -19.81 8.48 -1.45
N ILE A 157 -19.63 8.25 -2.75
CA ILE A 157 -20.62 8.59 -3.78
C ILE A 157 -21.85 7.70 -3.63
N MET A 158 -21.68 6.38 -3.61
CA MET A 158 -22.78 5.42 -3.52
C MET A 158 -23.63 5.64 -2.25
N ASN A 159 -22.99 5.91 -1.10
CA ASN A 159 -23.71 6.20 0.14
C ASN A 159 -24.44 7.54 0.14
N ALA A 160 -23.92 8.57 -0.55
CA ALA A 160 -24.55 9.88 -0.60
C ALA A 160 -25.74 9.96 -1.58
N TYR A 161 -25.74 9.13 -2.63
CA TYR A 161 -26.71 9.18 -3.73
C TYR A 161 -27.61 7.93 -3.85
N GLY A 162 -27.41 6.93 -3.00
CA GLY A 162 -28.09 5.64 -3.07
C GLY A 162 -27.33 4.66 -3.96
N GLN A 163 -27.04 3.48 -3.43
CA GLN A 163 -26.18 2.48 -4.09
C GLN A 163 -26.84 1.92 -5.36
N GLU A 164 -28.17 1.85 -5.36
CA GLU A 164 -28.99 1.44 -6.48
C GLU A 164 -29.01 2.46 -7.64
N ASN A 165 -28.66 3.73 -7.34
CA ASN A 165 -28.66 4.82 -8.32
C ASN A 165 -27.27 5.09 -8.91
N VAL A 166 -26.22 4.50 -8.33
CA VAL A 166 -24.83 4.79 -8.70
C VAL A 166 -24.16 3.53 -9.24
N ASN A 167 -23.85 3.55 -10.53
CA ASN A 167 -22.95 2.57 -11.11
C ASN A 167 -21.48 2.92 -10.78
N ALA A 168 -20.77 2.01 -10.11
CA ALA A 168 -19.39 2.25 -9.68
C ALA A 168 -18.43 2.51 -10.85
N ALA A 169 -18.64 1.89 -12.02
CA ALA A 169 -17.80 2.09 -13.19
C ALA A 169 -18.04 3.48 -13.82
N ASP A 170 -19.29 3.93 -13.89
CA ASP A 170 -19.62 5.29 -14.33
C ASP A 170 -19.06 6.34 -13.35
N ALA A 171 -19.22 6.14 -12.05
CA ALA A 171 -18.63 7.00 -11.04
C ALA A 171 -17.09 7.06 -11.15
N THR A 172 -16.43 5.93 -11.45
CA THR A 172 -14.98 5.92 -11.71
C THR A 172 -14.64 6.68 -12.99
N GLY A 173 -15.45 6.57 -14.05
CA GLY A 173 -15.30 7.35 -15.27
C GLY A 173 -15.37 8.86 -15.04
N VAL A 174 -16.32 9.29 -14.21
CA VAL A 174 -16.44 10.69 -13.75
C VAL A 174 -15.19 11.13 -12.98
N LEU A 175 -14.64 10.29 -12.09
CA LEU A 175 -13.39 10.59 -11.39
C LEU A 175 -12.19 10.72 -12.35
N ILE A 176 -12.08 9.83 -13.34
CA ILE A 176 -11.06 9.91 -14.40
C ILE A 176 -11.18 11.23 -15.15
N ALA A 177 -12.40 11.61 -15.54
CA ALA A 177 -12.64 12.87 -16.23
C ALA A 177 -12.31 14.07 -15.32
N ALA A 178 -12.65 14.03 -14.04
CA ALA A 178 -12.33 15.10 -13.10
C ALA A 178 -10.82 15.30 -12.92
N VAL A 179 -10.04 14.22 -12.80
CA VAL A 179 -8.58 14.28 -12.74
C VAL A 179 -7.99 14.81 -14.06
N ARG A 180 -8.55 14.38 -15.21
CA ARG A 180 -8.11 14.80 -16.54
C ARG A 180 -8.36 16.29 -16.82
N GLU A 181 -9.50 16.81 -16.40
CA GLU A 181 -9.91 18.20 -16.66
C GLU A 181 -9.48 19.17 -15.56
N GLY A 182 -9.10 18.68 -14.39
CA GLY A 182 -8.61 19.45 -13.25
C GLY A 182 -7.09 19.43 -13.08
N ARG A 183 -6.64 19.83 -11.90
CA ARG A 183 -5.26 19.77 -11.41
C ARG A 183 -5.15 19.07 -10.04
N THR A 184 -6.17 18.31 -9.65
CA THR A 184 -6.20 17.61 -8.35
C THR A 184 -5.88 16.13 -8.52
N GLU A 185 -5.18 15.58 -7.53
CA GLU A 185 -4.92 14.14 -7.44
C GLU A 185 -6.12 13.40 -6.83
N THR A 186 -6.31 12.12 -7.20
CA THR A 186 -7.48 11.36 -6.71
C THR A 186 -7.49 11.24 -5.18
N ASP A 187 -6.33 11.14 -4.53
CA ASP A 187 -6.24 11.05 -3.07
C ASP A 187 -6.79 12.32 -2.38
N GLU A 188 -6.54 13.48 -2.97
CA GLU A 188 -7.07 14.76 -2.50
C GLU A 188 -8.57 14.87 -2.76
N LEU A 189 -9.04 14.45 -3.95
CA LEU A 189 -10.48 14.42 -4.27
C LEU A 189 -11.23 13.51 -3.30
N ALA A 190 -10.79 12.27 -3.13
CA ALA A 190 -11.40 11.30 -2.22
C ALA A 190 -11.46 11.81 -0.78
N GLY A 191 -10.38 12.44 -0.31
CA GLY A 191 -10.31 13.02 1.03
C GLY A 191 -11.30 14.17 1.28
N VAL A 192 -11.74 14.88 0.23
CA VAL A 192 -12.69 15.99 0.37
C VAL A 192 -14.12 15.65 -0.03
N MET A 193 -14.33 14.65 -0.88
CA MET A 193 -15.65 14.23 -1.36
C MET A 193 -16.60 13.87 -0.21
N GLY A 194 -16.14 13.10 0.78
CA GLY A 194 -16.97 12.74 1.94
C GLY A 194 -17.49 13.93 2.75
N ARG A 195 -16.87 15.11 2.64
CA ARG A 195 -17.35 16.35 3.31
C ARG A 195 -18.38 17.11 2.49
N VAL A 196 -18.39 16.91 1.16
CA VAL A 196 -19.14 17.70 0.19
C VAL A 196 -20.40 16.97 -0.25
N LEU A 197 -20.28 15.69 -0.59
CA LEU A 197 -21.35 14.88 -1.18
C LEU A 197 -22.64 14.86 -0.34
N PRO A 198 -22.63 14.74 1.00
CA PRO A 198 -23.88 14.68 1.77
C PRO A 198 -24.74 15.94 1.66
N LEU A 199 -24.11 17.12 1.53
CA LEU A 199 -24.87 18.37 1.36
C LEU A 199 -25.28 18.59 -0.10
N ALA A 200 -24.47 18.10 -1.03
CA ALA A 200 -24.74 18.19 -2.46
C ALA A 200 -25.95 17.34 -2.85
N SER A 201 -26.03 16.09 -2.38
CA SER A 201 -27.17 15.20 -2.66
C SER A 201 -28.47 15.73 -2.08
N GLU A 202 -28.46 16.29 -0.87
CA GLU A 202 -29.62 16.98 -0.27
C GLU A 202 -30.09 18.21 -1.08
N LEU A 203 -29.23 18.78 -1.92
CA LEU A 203 -29.54 19.90 -2.80
C LEU A 203 -29.90 19.47 -4.23
N GLY A 204 -29.95 18.16 -4.52
CA GLY A 204 -30.18 17.63 -5.87
C GLY A 204 -28.98 17.79 -6.82
N ILE A 205 -27.79 18.15 -6.30
CA ILE A 205 -26.59 18.33 -7.11
C ILE A 205 -25.97 16.95 -7.37
N GLY A 206 -25.78 16.57 -8.63
CA GLY A 206 -25.19 15.27 -9.02
C GLY A 206 -23.74 15.10 -8.57
N TYR A 207 -23.27 13.86 -8.39
CA TYR A 207 -21.89 13.60 -7.96
C TYR A 207 -20.86 14.02 -9.03
N GLU A 208 -21.27 13.97 -10.29
CA GLU A 208 -20.54 14.47 -11.46
C GLU A 208 -20.41 15.99 -11.47
N GLU A 209 -21.42 16.71 -10.98
CA GLU A 209 -21.34 18.16 -10.80
C GLU A 209 -20.45 18.52 -9.61
N VAL A 210 -20.46 17.71 -8.55
CA VAL A 210 -19.52 17.85 -7.43
C VAL A 210 -18.08 17.64 -7.93
N ALA A 211 -17.84 16.57 -8.69
CA ALA A 211 -16.54 16.29 -9.28
C ALA A 211 -16.10 17.41 -10.25
N GLY A 212 -17.03 17.90 -11.09
CA GLY A 212 -16.81 19.02 -12.00
C GLY A 212 -16.49 20.33 -11.26
N ALA A 213 -17.19 20.63 -10.16
CA ALA A 213 -16.93 21.80 -9.33
C ALA A 213 -15.53 21.75 -8.71
N LEU A 214 -15.14 20.61 -8.15
CA LEU A 214 -13.82 20.43 -7.56
C LEU A 214 -12.71 20.48 -8.62
N ALA A 215 -12.92 19.83 -9.77
CA ALA A 215 -11.99 19.90 -10.90
C ALA A 215 -11.84 21.34 -11.41
N ALA A 216 -12.93 22.07 -11.60
CA ALA A 216 -12.88 23.46 -12.06
C ALA A 216 -12.21 24.40 -11.04
N LEU A 217 -12.50 24.24 -9.75
CA LEU A 217 -11.86 25.02 -8.69
C LEU A 217 -10.36 24.72 -8.59
N SER A 218 -9.96 23.46 -8.83
CA SER A 218 -8.55 23.05 -8.82
C SER A 218 -7.68 23.73 -9.87
N LEU A 219 -8.29 24.18 -10.98
CA LEU A 219 -7.58 24.94 -12.01
C LEU A 219 -7.11 26.32 -11.52
N ILE A 220 -7.72 26.83 -10.44
CA ILE A 220 -7.46 28.15 -9.88
C ILE A 220 -6.68 28.05 -8.56
N ASN A 221 -7.01 27.07 -7.71
CA ASN A 221 -6.35 26.84 -6.43
C ASN A 221 -6.01 25.36 -6.28
N GLU A 222 -4.74 25.05 -6.01
CA GLU A 222 -4.27 23.67 -5.87
C GLU A 222 -4.75 23.01 -4.56
N ASP A 223 -5.11 23.77 -3.52
CA ASP A 223 -5.58 23.20 -2.25
C ASP A 223 -7.02 22.66 -2.35
N ALA A 224 -7.16 21.33 -2.42
CA ALA A 224 -8.44 20.64 -2.48
C ALA A 224 -9.34 20.92 -1.26
N SER A 225 -8.78 21.14 -0.07
CA SER A 225 -9.54 21.41 1.14
C SER A 225 -10.14 22.81 1.15
N GLU A 226 -9.40 23.80 0.64
CA GLU A 226 -9.91 25.14 0.41
C GLU A 226 -11.01 25.14 -0.66
N ASN A 227 -10.82 24.39 -1.76
CA ASN A 227 -11.83 24.24 -2.81
C ASN A 227 -13.13 23.62 -2.28
N ALA A 228 -13.03 22.55 -1.50
CA ALA A 228 -14.18 21.93 -0.84
C ALA A 228 -14.86 22.89 0.13
N THR A 229 -14.09 23.69 0.87
CA THR A 229 -14.63 24.71 1.80
C THR A 229 -15.35 25.83 1.04
N ALA A 230 -14.80 26.29 -0.08
CA ALA A 230 -15.42 27.27 -0.95
C ALA A 230 -16.75 26.74 -1.49
N PHE A 231 -16.76 25.51 -2.01
CA PHE A 231 -17.96 24.89 -2.54
C PHE A 231 -19.04 24.64 -1.47
N LEU A 232 -18.66 24.14 -0.29
CA LEU A 232 -19.56 24.08 0.87
C LEU A 232 -20.10 25.47 1.27
N GLY A 233 -19.31 26.52 1.10
CA GLY A 233 -19.73 27.90 1.32
C GLY A 233 -20.90 28.31 0.42
N ILE A 234 -20.84 27.94 -0.86
CA ILE A 234 -21.89 28.15 -1.87
C ILE A 234 -23.15 27.39 -1.46
N MET A 235 -23.04 26.07 -1.28
CA MET A 235 -24.18 25.21 -0.92
C MET A 235 -24.87 25.67 0.37
N ARG A 236 -24.10 26.03 1.40
CA ARG A 236 -24.69 26.52 2.68
C ARG A 236 -25.41 27.85 2.53
N ALA A 237 -25.05 28.70 1.56
CA ALA A 237 -25.77 29.95 1.31
C ALA A 237 -27.17 29.67 0.73
N VAL A 238 -27.29 28.64 -0.11
CA VAL A 238 -28.55 28.18 -0.70
C VAL A 238 -29.43 27.47 0.34
N VAL A 239 -28.84 26.63 1.20
CA VAL A 239 -29.56 25.91 2.26
C VAL A 239 -30.07 26.85 3.35
N LYS A 240 -29.20 27.74 3.83
CA LYS A 240 -29.51 28.66 4.93
C LYS A 240 -29.22 30.11 4.52
N PRO A 241 -30.08 30.69 3.66
CA PRO A 241 -29.93 32.07 3.20
C PRO A 241 -30.14 33.06 4.36
N SER A 242 -29.39 34.16 4.33
CA SER A 242 -29.58 35.27 5.26
C SER A 242 -30.92 35.97 5.01
N LYS A 243 -31.41 36.78 5.96
CA LYS A 243 -32.60 37.59 5.74
C LYS A 243 -32.41 38.54 4.55
N ALA A 244 -31.28 39.23 4.50
CA ALA A 244 -30.94 40.14 3.41
C ALA A 244 -30.90 39.42 2.04
N ALA A 245 -30.39 38.19 1.98
CA ALA A 245 -30.40 37.40 0.75
C ALA A 245 -31.82 37.02 0.29
N LYS A 246 -32.73 36.72 1.22
CA LYS A 246 -34.14 36.45 0.90
C LYS A 246 -34.85 37.70 0.38
N ASP A 247 -34.63 38.83 1.06
CA ASP A 247 -35.24 40.11 0.70
C ASP A 247 -34.77 40.51 -0.71
N MET A 248 -33.46 40.41 -0.98
CA MET A 248 -32.85 40.70 -2.28
C MET A 248 -33.35 39.81 -3.43
N LEU A 249 -33.49 38.49 -3.21
CA LEU A 249 -34.08 37.64 -4.25
C LEU A 249 -35.54 37.98 -4.52
N SER A 250 -36.29 38.37 -3.48
CA SER A 250 -37.71 38.72 -3.63
C SER A 250 -37.90 39.98 -4.48
N GLU A 251 -36.94 40.90 -4.48
CA GLU A 251 -36.94 42.11 -5.34
C GLU A 251 -36.89 41.77 -6.84
N VAL A 252 -36.27 40.66 -7.20
CA VAL A 252 -36.20 40.14 -8.59
C VAL A 252 -37.22 39.02 -8.84
N GLY A 253 -38.19 38.82 -7.95
CA GLY A 253 -39.25 37.82 -8.09
C GLY A 253 -38.78 36.37 -7.92
N LEU A 254 -37.62 36.15 -7.31
CA LEU A 254 -37.07 34.84 -7.01
C LEU A 254 -37.14 34.54 -5.51
N SER A 255 -37.07 33.26 -5.18
CA SER A 255 -36.84 32.76 -3.83
C SER A 255 -35.69 31.77 -3.82
N MET A 256 -35.17 31.48 -2.63
CA MET A 256 -34.17 30.41 -2.48
C MET A 256 -34.73 29.01 -2.75
N ALA A 257 -36.06 28.85 -2.75
CA ALA A 257 -36.68 27.61 -3.22
C ALA A 257 -36.56 27.49 -4.74
N ASP A 258 -36.78 28.58 -5.48
CA ASP A 258 -36.61 28.61 -6.95
C ASP A 258 -35.16 28.36 -7.34
N VAL A 259 -34.19 28.89 -6.57
CA VAL A 259 -32.77 28.60 -6.79
C VAL A 259 -32.47 27.11 -6.63
N ARG A 260 -33.00 26.47 -5.58
CA ARG A 260 -32.81 25.02 -5.39
C ARG A 260 -33.47 24.21 -6.50
N GLN A 261 -34.67 24.59 -6.91
CA GLN A 261 -35.36 23.95 -8.02
C GLN A 261 -34.57 24.09 -9.34
N GLN A 262 -34.00 25.27 -9.60
CA GLN A 262 -33.15 25.46 -10.78
C GLN A 262 -31.87 24.61 -10.72
N MET A 263 -31.26 24.44 -9.53
CA MET A 263 -30.11 23.55 -9.38
C MET A 263 -30.46 22.11 -9.76
N ASP A 264 -31.61 21.62 -9.32
CA ASP A 264 -32.12 20.28 -9.64
C ASP A 264 -32.47 20.12 -11.13
N GLU A 265 -33.16 21.11 -11.73
CA GLU A 265 -33.66 21.02 -13.11
C GLU A 265 -32.63 21.38 -14.19
N LYS A 266 -31.77 22.37 -13.92
CA LYS A 266 -30.84 22.96 -14.90
C LYS A 266 -29.39 22.66 -14.60
N GLY A 267 -29.10 22.06 -13.45
CA GLY A 267 -27.75 21.87 -12.94
C GLY A 267 -27.20 23.08 -12.19
N LEU A 268 -26.21 22.77 -11.36
CA LEU A 268 -25.52 23.70 -10.48
C LEU A 268 -24.91 24.88 -11.25
N ILE A 269 -24.07 24.61 -12.25
CA ILE A 269 -23.27 25.67 -12.88
C ILE A 269 -24.15 26.66 -13.65
N THR A 270 -25.14 26.16 -14.39
CA THR A 270 -26.11 26.99 -15.12
C THR A 270 -26.94 27.85 -14.17
N THR A 271 -27.31 27.32 -13.00
CA THR A 271 -28.03 28.08 -11.99
C THR A 271 -27.17 29.18 -11.36
N LEU A 272 -25.92 28.87 -11.01
CA LEU A 272 -24.99 29.87 -10.46
C LEU A 272 -24.69 30.99 -11.46
N GLN A 273 -24.55 30.68 -12.74
CA GLN A 273 -24.40 31.68 -13.80
C GLN A 273 -25.66 32.53 -13.99
N SER A 274 -26.84 31.91 -13.96
CA SER A 274 -28.12 32.62 -14.08
C SER A 274 -28.29 33.62 -12.94
N LEU A 275 -27.99 33.21 -11.70
CA LEU A 275 -27.97 34.12 -10.55
C LEU A 275 -26.97 35.26 -10.75
N ARG A 276 -25.75 34.97 -11.21
CA ARG A 276 -24.76 36.02 -11.46
C ARG A 276 -25.21 37.04 -12.50
N ASN A 277 -25.91 36.59 -13.54
CA ASN A 277 -26.45 37.43 -14.60
C ASN A 277 -27.61 38.30 -14.08
N GLU A 278 -28.51 37.75 -13.27
CA GLU A 278 -29.66 38.46 -12.69
C GLU A 278 -29.21 39.66 -11.83
N PHE A 279 -28.17 39.47 -11.02
CA PHE A 279 -27.58 40.52 -10.17
C PHE A 279 -26.48 41.33 -10.89
N GLY A 280 -26.49 41.34 -12.23
CA GLY A 280 -25.67 42.26 -13.04
C GLY A 280 -24.15 42.19 -12.80
N PHE A 281 -23.62 41.04 -12.35
CA PHE A 281 -22.22 40.88 -11.95
C PHE A 281 -21.77 41.78 -10.77
N ASN A 282 -22.71 42.32 -10.01
CA ASN A 282 -22.45 43.19 -8.87
C ASN A 282 -21.89 42.35 -7.69
N ILE A 283 -20.63 42.60 -7.31
CA ILE A 283 -19.96 41.81 -6.26
C ILE A 283 -20.57 42.10 -4.88
N GLU A 284 -21.02 43.32 -4.60
CA GLU A 284 -21.69 43.66 -3.36
C GLU A 284 -23.01 42.89 -3.19
N GLU A 285 -23.83 42.82 -4.25
CA GLU A 285 -25.09 42.07 -4.23
C GLU A 285 -24.86 40.56 -4.12
N LEU A 286 -23.90 40.02 -4.88
CA LEU A 286 -23.49 38.63 -4.74
C LEU A 286 -22.92 38.33 -3.35
N GLY A 287 -22.26 39.30 -2.70
CA GLY A 287 -21.80 39.20 -1.33
C GLY A 287 -22.94 39.16 -0.30
N VAL A 288 -24.08 39.77 -0.58
CA VAL A 288 -25.29 39.65 0.26
C VAL A 288 -25.88 38.25 0.14
N LEU A 289 -25.94 37.70 -1.09
CA LEU A 289 -26.43 36.35 -1.36
C LEU A 289 -25.50 35.27 -0.78
N PHE A 290 -24.19 35.47 -0.91
CA PHE A 290 -23.14 34.56 -0.48
C PHE A 290 -22.24 35.22 0.58
N PRO A 291 -22.73 35.44 1.81
CA PRO A 291 -22.05 36.26 2.82
C PRO A 291 -20.77 35.65 3.38
N ARG A 292 -20.52 34.36 3.12
CA ARG A 292 -19.26 33.71 3.48
C ARG A 292 -18.24 33.99 2.40
N VAL A 293 -17.16 34.70 2.74
CA VAL A 293 -16.09 35.09 1.81
C VAL A 293 -15.60 33.91 0.96
N ARG A 294 -15.31 32.74 1.55
CA ARG A 294 -14.89 31.56 0.78
C ARG A 294 -15.94 31.07 -0.21
N GLY A 295 -17.22 31.14 0.15
CA GLY A 295 -18.34 30.80 -0.74
C GLY A 295 -18.48 31.80 -1.89
N LEU A 296 -18.35 33.10 -1.61
CA LEU A 296 -18.33 34.13 -2.64
C LEU A 296 -17.13 33.95 -3.58
N THR A 297 -15.94 33.70 -3.05
CA THR A 297 -14.74 33.40 -3.85
C THR A 297 -14.97 32.18 -4.73
N GLY A 298 -15.52 31.09 -4.18
CA GLY A 298 -15.87 29.90 -4.95
C GLY A 298 -16.86 30.20 -6.08
N LEU A 299 -17.92 30.96 -5.78
CA LEU A 299 -18.90 31.39 -6.78
C LEU A 299 -18.22 32.16 -7.91
N LEU A 300 -17.40 33.17 -7.56
CA LEU A 300 -16.70 33.99 -8.53
C LEU A 300 -15.67 33.19 -9.34
N ASN A 301 -15.06 32.17 -8.76
CA ASN A 301 -14.15 31.28 -9.48
C ASN A 301 -14.90 30.41 -10.51
N LEU A 302 -16.06 29.87 -10.13
CA LEU A 302 -16.88 29.03 -11.00
C LEU A 302 -17.58 29.81 -12.10
N THR A 303 -18.09 30.99 -11.79
CA THR A 303 -18.95 31.75 -12.70
C THR A 303 -18.27 32.94 -13.35
N GLY A 304 -17.01 33.23 -12.96
CA GLY A 304 -16.21 34.44 -13.20
C GLY A 304 -15.79 34.74 -14.62
N LYS A 305 -14.55 35.24 -14.77
CA LYS A 305 -13.93 35.48 -16.09
C LYS A 305 -13.69 34.19 -16.87
N ASN A 306 -13.53 33.06 -16.16
CA ASN A 306 -13.26 31.75 -16.73
C ASN A 306 -14.52 30.89 -16.90
N ALA A 307 -15.72 31.47 -16.83
CA ALA A 307 -16.99 30.74 -16.85
C ALA A 307 -17.12 29.74 -18.01
N ALA A 308 -16.73 30.15 -19.23
CA ALA A 308 -16.79 29.27 -20.39
C ALA A 308 -15.86 28.04 -20.27
N LYS A 309 -14.71 28.19 -19.63
CA LYS A 309 -13.79 27.06 -19.37
C LYS A 309 -14.33 26.17 -18.26
N VAL A 310 -14.95 26.76 -17.24
CA VAL A 310 -15.62 26.02 -16.16
C VAL A 310 -16.78 25.20 -16.72
N ASP A 311 -17.62 25.76 -17.58
CA ASP A 311 -18.70 25.02 -18.24
C ASP A 311 -18.18 23.84 -19.06
N GLU A 312 -17.08 24.04 -19.77
CA GLU A 312 -16.44 22.95 -20.52
C GLU A 312 -15.96 21.82 -19.59
N VAL A 313 -15.35 22.16 -18.44
CA VAL A 313 -14.93 21.18 -17.43
C VAL A 313 -16.14 20.42 -16.88
N PHE A 314 -17.20 21.13 -16.47
CA PHE A 314 -18.42 20.49 -15.98
C PHE A 314 -19.00 19.52 -17.01
N LYS A 315 -19.10 19.94 -18.27
CA LYS A 315 -19.60 19.10 -19.35
C LYS A 315 -18.74 17.85 -19.55
N ARG A 316 -17.42 18.01 -19.66
CA ARG A 316 -16.49 16.89 -19.90
C ARG A 316 -16.44 15.92 -18.72
N VAL A 317 -16.63 16.41 -17.49
CA VAL A 317 -16.70 15.56 -16.29
C VAL A 317 -18.03 14.82 -16.23
N ALA A 318 -19.15 15.48 -16.54
CA ALA A 318 -20.48 14.87 -16.59
C ALA A 318 -20.63 13.81 -17.71
N GLU A 319 -19.84 13.93 -18.78
CA GLU A 319 -19.75 12.91 -19.84
C GLU A 319 -18.91 11.68 -19.44
N GLY A 320 -18.21 11.72 -18.31
CA GLY A 320 -17.41 10.62 -17.80
C GLY A 320 -18.27 9.38 -17.52
N SER A 321 -17.83 8.22 -17.99
CA SER A 321 -18.61 6.98 -17.91
C SER A 321 -17.74 5.74 -17.77
N ALA A 322 -18.36 4.56 -17.62
CA ALA A 322 -17.68 3.28 -17.62
C ALA A 322 -16.78 3.07 -18.85
N LYS A 323 -17.10 3.72 -19.98
CA LYS A 323 -16.26 3.67 -21.20
C LYS A 323 -14.91 4.38 -21.03
N ASP A 324 -14.86 5.47 -20.26
CA ASP A 324 -13.59 6.13 -19.93
C ASP A 324 -12.70 5.21 -19.09
N LEU A 325 -13.29 4.50 -18.11
CA LEU A 325 -12.56 3.49 -17.34
C LEU A 325 -12.09 2.33 -18.21
N GLU A 326 -12.94 1.81 -19.09
CA GLU A 326 -12.59 0.73 -20.01
C GLU A 326 -11.44 1.14 -20.92
N PHE A 327 -11.56 2.28 -21.59
CA PHE A 327 -10.51 2.83 -22.45
C PHE A 327 -9.19 3.05 -21.70
N ALA A 328 -9.25 3.67 -20.52
CA ALA A 328 -8.05 3.93 -19.71
C ALA A 328 -7.40 2.61 -19.25
N PHE A 329 -8.22 1.62 -18.86
CA PHE A 329 -7.73 0.33 -18.40
C PHE A 329 -7.09 -0.48 -19.54
N GLU A 330 -7.64 -0.43 -20.75
CA GLU A 330 -7.01 -0.99 -21.94
C GLU A 330 -5.68 -0.30 -22.26
N ALA A 331 -5.63 1.03 -22.18
CA ALA A 331 -4.44 1.82 -22.48
C ALA A 331 -3.26 1.52 -21.54
N VAL A 332 -3.52 1.11 -20.29
CA VAL A 332 -2.45 0.81 -19.32
C VAL A 332 -1.88 -0.61 -19.44
N GLN A 333 -2.39 -1.49 -20.32
CA GLN A 333 -1.92 -2.88 -20.52
C GLN A 333 -0.55 -2.99 -21.24
N THR A 334 0.39 -2.14 -20.84
CA THR A 334 1.78 -2.10 -21.29
C THR A 334 2.59 -3.30 -20.77
N PRO A 335 3.81 -3.54 -21.29
CA PRO A 335 4.71 -4.56 -20.72
C PRO A 335 4.97 -4.39 -19.20
N GLY A 336 4.97 -3.14 -18.71
CA GLY A 336 5.08 -2.86 -17.28
C GLY A 336 3.86 -3.33 -16.49
N PHE A 337 2.66 -3.23 -17.06
CA PHE A 337 1.45 -3.78 -16.47
C PHE A 337 1.48 -5.30 -16.44
N GLN A 338 1.86 -5.95 -17.54
CA GLN A 338 2.03 -7.42 -17.59
C GLN A 338 3.04 -7.93 -16.56
N MET A 339 4.14 -7.18 -16.34
CA MET A 339 5.10 -7.49 -15.28
C MET A 339 4.47 -7.40 -13.88
N ARG A 340 3.62 -6.39 -13.62
CA ARG A 340 2.87 -6.31 -12.37
C ARG A 340 1.85 -7.45 -12.22
N GLN A 341 1.17 -7.85 -13.29
CA GLN A 341 0.29 -9.03 -13.28
C GLN A 341 1.07 -10.29 -12.90
N ALA A 342 2.24 -10.51 -13.51
CA ALA A 342 3.11 -11.64 -13.18
C ALA A 342 3.59 -11.60 -11.73
N MET A 343 3.92 -10.41 -11.19
CA MET A 343 4.27 -10.26 -9.78
C MET A 343 3.09 -10.55 -8.85
N ALA A 344 1.88 -10.14 -9.21
CA ALA A 344 0.67 -10.49 -8.47
C ALA A 344 0.43 -12.01 -8.50
N GLU A 345 0.59 -12.67 -9.65
CA GLU A 345 0.49 -14.13 -9.78
C GLU A 345 1.53 -14.88 -8.91
N ILE A 346 2.76 -14.37 -8.85
CA ILE A 346 3.79 -14.89 -7.94
C ILE A 346 3.33 -14.74 -6.49
N GLN A 347 2.76 -13.59 -6.09
CA GLN A 347 2.26 -13.39 -4.73
C GLN A 347 1.10 -14.32 -4.42
N VAL A 348 0.16 -14.52 -5.34
CA VAL A 348 -0.92 -15.52 -5.21
C VAL A 348 -0.35 -16.91 -4.99
N SER A 349 0.66 -17.30 -5.77
CA SER A 349 1.35 -18.58 -5.62
C SER A 349 2.05 -18.71 -4.26
N LEU A 350 2.73 -17.66 -3.81
CA LEU A 350 3.38 -17.61 -2.49
C LEU A 350 2.35 -17.72 -1.36
N ILE A 351 1.19 -17.06 -1.48
CA ILE A 351 0.09 -17.15 -0.53
C ILE A 351 -0.42 -18.59 -0.48
N ARG A 352 -0.76 -19.20 -1.62
CA ARG A 352 -1.25 -20.59 -1.69
C ARG A 352 -0.22 -21.58 -1.13
N LEU A 353 1.07 -21.38 -1.38
CA LEU A 353 2.14 -22.17 -0.76
C LEU A 353 2.20 -21.97 0.74
N GLY A 354 2.05 -20.74 1.21
CA GLY A 354 2.02 -20.41 2.62
C GLY A 354 0.83 -21.01 3.34
N ASP A 355 -0.33 -21.11 2.69
CA ASP A 355 -1.51 -21.77 3.26
C ASP A 355 -1.25 -23.25 3.61
N VAL A 356 -0.33 -23.90 2.88
CA VAL A 356 0.13 -25.26 3.18
C VAL A 356 1.25 -25.26 4.23
N ILE A 357 2.21 -24.34 4.12
CA ILE A 357 3.46 -24.35 4.91
C ILE A 357 3.29 -23.71 6.29
N VAL A 358 2.60 -22.58 6.39
CA VAL A 358 2.42 -21.79 7.62
C VAL A 358 1.79 -22.62 8.75
N PRO A 359 0.71 -23.41 8.52
CA PRO A 359 0.14 -24.23 9.59
C PRO A 359 1.10 -25.32 10.09
N ILE A 360 1.95 -25.85 9.21
CA ILE A 360 2.98 -26.82 9.60
C ILE A 360 3.97 -26.14 10.52
N VAL A 361 4.57 -25.03 10.09
CA VAL A 361 5.55 -24.30 10.91
C VAL A 361 4.94 -23.81 12.21
N ALA A 362 3.70 -23.31 12.21
CA ALA A 362 3.01 -22.88 13.43
C ALA A 362 2.90 -24.02 14.47
N LYS A 363 2.69 -25.28 14.04
CA LYS A 363 2.70 -26.45 14.95
C LYS A 363 4.08 -26.74 15.55
N TRP A 364 5.15 -26.47 14.80
CA TRP A 364 6.53 -26.72 15.24
C TRP A 364 7.17 -25.55 15.96
N LEU A 365 6.65 -24.33 15.77
CA LEU A 365 7.19 -23.09 16.32
C LEU A 365 7.29 -23.13 17.85
N PRO A 366 6.30 -23.60 18.64
CA PRO A 366 6.45 -23.73 20.08
C PRO A 366 7.61 -24.64 20.48
N LYS A 367 7.84 -25.74 19.75
CA LYS A 367 8.96 -26.67 20.03
C LYS A 367 10.31 -26.02 19.71
N LEU A 368 10.39 -25.25 18.62
CA LEU A 368 11.59 -24.49 18.27
C LEU A 368 11.90 -23.43 19.34
N VAL A 369 10.88 -22.68 19.79
CA VAL A 369 11.02 -21.69 20.86
C VAL A 369 11.47 -22.34 22.17
N GLN A 370 10.89 -23.48 22.55
CA GLN A 370 11.30 -24.23 23.73
C GLN A 370 12.76 -24.72 23.62
N GLY A 371 13.18 -25.23 22.46
CA GLY A 371 14.55 -25.64 22.22
C GLY A 371 15.54 -24.47 22.30
N LEU A 372 15.18 -23.32 21.73
CA LEU A 372 15.96 -22.07 21.83
C LEU A 372 16.05 -21.55 23.26
N GLN A 373 14.96 -21.63 24.03
CA GLN A 373 14.94 -21.27 25.45
C GLN A 373 15.84 -22.22 26.25
N ALA A 374 15.76 -23.52 26.03
CA ALA A 374 16.63 -24.51 26.69
C ALA A 374 18.11 -24.29 26.33
N ALA A 375 18.42 -24.04 25.06
CA ALA A 375 19.77 -23.73 24.61
C ALA A 375 20.30 -22.42 25.21
N THR A 376 19.44 -21.40 25.31
CA THR A 376 19.79 -20.10 25.90
C THR A 376 20.00 -20.24 27.41
N GLN A 377 19.15 -20.98 28.12
CA GLN A 377 19.31 -21.27 29.55
C GLN A 377 20.59 -22.06 29.81
N TRP A 378 20.87 -23.08 29.01
CA TRP A 378 22.13 -23.82 29.07
C TRP A 378 23.34 -22.92 28.84
N PHE A 379 23.33 -22.13 27.75
CA PHE A 379 24.43 -21.26 27.38
C PHE A 379 24.68 -20.15 28.41
N THR A 380 23.61 -19.50 28.88
CA THR A 380 23.70 -18.44 29.91
C THR A 380 24.11 -18.98 31.27
N GLY A 381 23.88 -20.26 31.55
CA GLY A 381 24.35 -20.94 32.77
C GLY A 381 25.84 -21.31 32.77
N LEU A 382 26.56 -21.18 31.65
CA LEU A 382 27.99 -21.51 31.56
C LEU A 382 28.90 -20.37 32.08
N PRO A 383 30.12 -20.69 32.56
CA PRO A 383 31.09 -19.66 32.93
C PRO A 383 31.45 -18.71 31.76
N PRO A 384 31.73 -17.41 32.01
CA PRO A 384 31.94 -16.40 30.96
C PRO A 384 33.04 -16.73 29.94
N GLY A 385 34.09 -17.45 30.36
CA GLY A 385 35.17 -17.90 29.46
C GLY A 385 34.71 -18.96 28.46
N VAL A 386 33.80 -19.85 28.87
CA VAL A 386 33.22 -20.90 28.02
C VAL A 386 32.19 -20.31 27.06
N GLN A 387 31.39 -19.35 27.52
CA GLN A 387 30.45 -18.59 26.67
C GLN A 387 31.16 -17.87 25.52
N LYS A 388 32.26 -17.16 25.80
CA LYS A 388 33.07 -16.49 24.77
C LYS A 388 33.66 -17.49 23.77
N GLY A 389 34.15 -18.63 24.26
CA GLY A 389 34.68 -19.70 23.40
C GLY A 389 33.62 -20.27 22.45
N ILE A 390 32.42 -20.55 22.97
CA ILE A 390 31.28 -21.05 22.18
C ILE A 390 30.79 -19.98 21.19
N LEU A 391 30.72 -18.70 21.55
CA LEU A 391 30.32 -17.63 20.61
C LEU A 391 31.32 -17.45 19.48
N VAL A 392 32.61 -17.50 19.76
CA VAL A 392 33.66 -17.48 18.73
C VAL A 392 33.54 -18.71 17.83
N PHE A 393 33.25 -19.88 18.40
CA PHE A 393 33.02 -21.11 17.64
C PHE A 393 31.75 -21.07 16.77
N ILE A 394 30.63 -20.55 17.29
CA ILE A 394 29.38 -20.33 16.53
C ILE A 394 29.60 -19.29 15.43
N ALA A 395 30.31 -18.20 15.69
CA ALA A 395 30.63 -17.19 14.68
C ALA A 395 31.51 -17.75 13.55
N LEU A 396 32.42 -18.68 13.88
CA LEU A 396 33.21 -19.43 12.89
C LEU A 396 32.36 -20.45 12.12
N LEU A 397 31.39 -21.11 12.76
CA LEU A 397 30.44 -22.04 12.14
C LEU A 397 29.37 -21.36 11.28
N ALA A 398 28.93 -20.16 11.64
CA ALA A 398 27.99 -19.35 10.84
C ALA A 398 28.59 -18.96 9.47
N ALA A 399 29.93 -18.90 9.37
CA ALA A 399 30.63 -18.75 8.09
C ALA A 399 30.64 -20.05 7.23
N VAL A 400 30.10 -21.16 7.74
CA VAL A 400 29.98 -22.50 7.10
C VAL A 400 28.50 -22.91 7.06
N GLY A 401 27.63 -21.96 6.72
CA GLY A 401 26.16 -21.97 6.85
C GLY A 401 25.35 -23.24 6.58
N PRO A 402 25.69 -24.16 5.65
CA PRO A 402 24.86 -25.34 5.37
C PRO A 402 24.99 -26.46 6.40
N LEU A 403 26.10 -26.54 7.14
CA LEU A 403 26.31 -27.61 8.12
C LEU A 403 25.38 -27.50 9.33
N LEU A 404 24.91 -26.30 9.67
CA LEU A 404 23.95 -26.07 10.75
C LEU A 404 22.55 -26.62 10.42
N ILE A 405 22.16 -26.65 9.14
CA ILE A 405 20.89 -27.24 8.69
C ILE A 405 20.94 -28.77 8.81
N VAL A 406 22.06 -29.37 8.42
CA VAL A 406 22.26 -30.82 8.49
C VAL A 406 22.42 -31.29 9.95
N ILE A 407 23.22 -30.59 10.75
CA ILE A 407 23.36 -30.90 12.19
C ILE A 407 22.04 -30.61 12.92
N GLY A 408 21.31 -29.55 12.57
CA GLY A 408 19.96 -29.29 13.07
C GLY A 408 18.98 -30.43 12.76
N SER A 409 19.04 -31.00 11.54
CA SER A 409 18.22 -32.15 11.17
C SER A 409 18.63 -33.47 11.83
N LEU A 410 19.90 -33.61 12.25
CA LEU A 410 20.43 -34.79 12.95
C LEU A 410 20.28 -34.72 14.48
N ILE A 411 20.10 -33.52 15.03
CA ILE A 411 19.79 -33.31 16.46
C ILE A 411 18.27 -33.29 16.68
N ALA A 412 17.48 -32.96 15.65
CA ALA A 412 16.02 -33.02 15.68
C ALA A 412 15.43 -34.40 15.34
N ALA A 413 16.28 -35.36 14.93
CA ALA A 413 15.98 -36.78 14.82
C ALA A 413 16.52 -37.51 16.05
#